data_AF-A0A024K1P1-F1
#
_entry.id   AF-A0A024K1P1-F1
#
_cell.length_a   1.000
_cell.length_b   1.000
_cell.length_c   1.000
_cell.angle_alpha   90.00
_cell.angle_beta   90.00
_cell.angle_gamma   90.00
#
_symmetry.space_group_name_H-M   'P 1'
#
loop_
_entity.id
_entity.type
_entity.pdbx_description
1 polymer ?
#
loop_
_entity_poly.entity_id
_entity_poly.type
_entity_poly.pdbx_seq_one_letter_code
_entity_poly.pdbx_strand_id
1 'polypeptide(L)' 'MSGAVPPLVLGSGLAFDDRGSHHLKGVPDQWRVLAVQDHHV' A
#
# COMPACT_ATOMS: atom_id res chain seq x y z
N MET A 1 -1.97 -17.84 0.99
CA MET A 1 -0.75 -17.03 1.13
C MET A 1 -0.63 -16.15 -0.10
N SER A 2 -1.05 -14.89 -0.02
CA SER A 2 -0.85 -13.90 -1.09
C SER A 2 -0.08 -12.72 -0.53
N GLY A 3 1.16 -12.98 -0.12
CA GLY A 3 2.23 -11.98 -0.18
C GLY A 3 2.95 -12.25 -1.50
N ALA A 4 3.28 -11.29 -2.35
CA ALA A 4 3.68 -9.94 -2.03
C ALA A 4 3.52 -9.05 -3.29
N VAL A 5 3.29 -7.75 -3.11
CA VAL A 5 3.57 -6.76 -4.18
C VAL A 5 4.94 -6.14 -3.91
N PRO A 6 6.04 -6.77 -4.35
CA PRO A 6 7.22 -6.01 -4.78
C PRO A 6 7.98 -6.70 -5.95
N PRO A 7 8.63 -5.98 -6.89
CA PRO A 7 8.81 -4.54 -7.03
C PRO A 7 8.61 -4.04 -8.48
N LEU A 8 7.41 -3.60 -8.85
CA LEU A 8 7.23 -2.77 -10.06
C LEU A 8 7.50 -1.28 -9.79
N VAL A 9 7.78 -0.94 -8.53
CA VAL A 9 7.95 0.44 -8.04
C VAL A 9 9.42 0.80 -7.83
N LEU A 10 10.34 -0.19 -7.78
CA LEU A 10 11.77 0.06 -7.60
C LEU A 10 12.28 0.90 -8.79
N GLY A 11 12.77 2.11 -8.49
CA GLY A 11 13.24 3.08 -9.49
C GLY A 11 12.26 4.22 -9.82
N SER A 12 11.01 4.17 -9.34
CA SER A 12 10.01 5.23 -9.61
C SER A 12 10.08 6.44 -8.68
N GLY A 13 10.79 6.33 -7.55
CA GLY A 13 10.85 7.37 -6.51
C GLY A 13 9.61 7.46 -5.61
N LEU A 14 8.60 6.61 -5.79
CA LEU A 14 7.43 6.56 -4.92
C LEU A 14 7.78 5.91 -3.57
N ALA A 15 7.55 6.66 -2.49
CA ALA A 15 7.54 6.14 -1.12
C ALA A 15 6.09 5.90 -0.65
N PHE A 16 5.92 5.04 0.34
CA PHE A 16 4.59 4.73 0.89
C PHE A 16 4.59 4.81 2.42
N ASP A 17 3.51 5.37 2.94
CA ASP A 17 3.17 5.34 4.36
C ASP A 17 2.21 4.20 4.66
N ASP A 18 2.43 3.54 5.79
CA ASP A 18 1.48 2.57 6.33
C ASP A 18 0.30 3.28 7.00
N ARG A 19 -0.92 2.95 6.58
CA ARG A 19 -2.17 3.44 7.16
C ARG A 19 -2.85 2.38 8.04
N GLY A 20 -2.22 1.22 8.25
CA GLY A 20 -2.72 0.15 9.11
C GLY A 20 -3.72 -0.76 8.41
N SER A 21 -4.44 -1.55 9.20
CA SER A 21 -5.43 -2.53 8.72
C SER A 21 -6.83 -1.95 8.60
N HIS A 22 -7.49 -2.18 7.46
CA HIS A 22 -8.83 -1.67 7.14
C HIS A 22 -9.72 -2.78 6.58
N HIS A 23 -11.03 -2.74 6.88
CA HIS A 23 -12.02 -3.53 6.15
C HIS A 23 -12.39 -2.80 4.86
N LEU A 24 -12.21 -3.47 3.72
CA LEU A 24 -12.52 -2.89 2.42
C LEU A 24 -13.89 -3.39 1.94
N LYS A 25 -14.71 -2.48 1.39
CA LYS A 25 -16.08 -2.81 0.97
C LYS A 25 -16.06 -3.94 -0.08
N GLY A 26 -16.74 -5.04 0.23
CA GLY A 26 -16.85 -6.19 -0.67
C GLY A 26 -15.60 -7.06 -0.73
N VAL A 27 -14.57 -6.77 0.08
CA VAL A 27 -13.38 -7.60 0.22
C VAL A 27 -13.46 -8.34 1.55
N PRO A 28 -13.31 -9.67 1.56
CA PRO A 28 -13.21 -10.42 2.81
C PRO A 28 -11.98 -9.99 3.63
N ASP A 29 -12.09 -10.11 4.95
CA ASP A 29 -11.02 -9.85 5.91
C ASP A 29 -10.50 -8.40 5.97
N GLN A 30 -9.51 -8.19 6.83
CA GLN A 30 -8.82 -6.92 6.99
C GLN A 30 -7.57 -6.86 6.11
N TRP A 31 -7.36 -5.70 5.50
CA TRP A 31 -6.26 -5.45 4.57
C TRP A 31 -5.38 -4.33 5.07
N ARG A 32 -4.06 -4.51 5.00
CA ARG A 32 -3.11 -3.45 5.29
C ARG A 32 -3.09 -2.45 4.14
N VAL A 33 -3.38 -1.19 4.43
CA VAL A 33 -3.47 -0.12 3.43
C VAL A 33 -2.19 0.70 3.47
N LEU A 34 -1.58 0.89 2.31
CA LEU A 34 -0.43 1.76 2.11
C LEU A 34 -0.86 2.97 1.27
N ALA A 35 -0.45 4.17 1.65
CA ALA A 35 -0.69 5.39 0.89
C ALA A 35 0.62 5.89 0.28
N VAL A 36 0.60 6.42 -0.93
CA VAL A 36 1.76 7.10 -1.50
C VAL A 36 2.10 8.32 -0.63
N GLN A 37 3.37 8.46 -0.26
CA GLN A 37 3.86 9.68 0.38
C GLN A 37 3.77 10.82 -0.62
N ASP A 38 3.04 11.87 -0.25
CA ASP A 38 3.02 13.08 -1.02
C ASP A 38 4.28 13.90 -0.71
N HIS A 39 5.08 14.16 -1.76
CA HIS A 39 6.21 15.07 -1.72
C HIS A 39 5.87 16.37 -2.45
N HIS A 40 5.02 17.21 -1.85
CA HIS A 40 4.90 18.61 -2.27
C HIS A 40 6.22 19.34 -2.00
N VAL A 41 6.98 19.59 -3.07
CA VAL A 41 8.07 20.58 -3.16
C VAL A 41 7.52 21.94 -3.54
#